data_AF-A0A8K0GCG3-F1
#
_entry.id   AF-A0A8K0GCG3-F1
#
_cell.length_a   1.000
_cell.length_b   1.000
_cell.length_c   1.000
_cell.angle_alpha   90.00
_cell.angle_beta   90.00
_cell.angle_gamma   90.00
#
_symmetry.space_group_name_H-M   'P 1'
#
loop_
_entity.id
_entity.type
_entity.pdbx_description
1 polymer ?
#
loop_
_entity_poly.entity_id
_entity_poly.type
_entity_poly.pdbx_seq_one_letter_code
_entity_poly.pdbx_strand_id
1 'polypeptide(L)'
;MIENDKCTVTEVAKAINNLISKLEARLDQTFIPLIIRNDLTKLTEEGEINKEWFYSHVVQFYKNCLDYLRLWSSQFSDIGCLEWTDLNQCVEWENVQKTLEFISEHFTANDIDESALFDEVTLIKNYAIEQKTKE
;
A
#
# COMPACT_ATOMS: atom_id res chain seq x y z
N MET A 1 -4.87 14.47 -9.90
CA MET A 1 -4.17 13.73 -10.96
C MET A 1 -2.83 14.41 -11.15
N ILE A 2 -1.74 13.84 -10.62
CA ILE A 2 -0.41 14.39 -10.86
C ILE A 2 0.13 13.64 -12.09
N GLU A 3 -0.18 14.19 -13.26
CA GLU A 3 0.52 13.89 -14.50
C GLU A 3 1.96 14.38 -14.34
N ASN A 4 2.91 13.48 -14.06
CA ASN A 4 4.34 13.49 -14.48
C ASN A 4 5.23 12.46 -13.71
N ASP A 5 4.69 11.59 -12.85
CA ASP A 5 5.52 10.66 -12.07
C ASP A 5 5.76 9.33 -12.80
N LYS A 6 7.04 8.96 -12.92
CA LYS A 6 7.50 7.62 -13.29
C LYS A 6 7.26 6.65 -12.12
N CYS A 7 6.00 6.49 -11.72
CA CYS A 7 5.65 5.61 -10.61
C CYS A 7 5.07 4.31 -11.18
N THR A 8 5.60 3.18 -10.74
CA THR A 8 5.10 1.87 -11.16
C THR A 8 3.75 1.58 -10.50
N VAL A 9 3.01 0.63 -11.07
CA VAL A 9 1.74 0.21 -10.50
C VAL A 9 1.91 -0.43 -9.11
N THR A 10 3.05 -1.08 -8.84
CA THR A 10 3.40 -1.65 -7.53
C THR A 10 3.64 -0.57 -6.48
N GLU A 11 4.35 0.49 -6.84
CA GLU A 11 4.58 1.64 -5.96
C GLU A 11 3.27 2.36 -5.61
N VAL A 12 2.37 2.51 -6.58
CA VAL A 12 1.02 3.06 -6.36
C VAL A 12 0.23 2.18 -5.39
N ALA A 13 0.18 0.87 -5.63
CA ALA A 13 -0.51 -0.09 -4.74
C ALA A 13 0.01 0.00 -3.30
N LYS A 14 1.33 0.04 -3.13
CA LYS A 14 2.00 0.17 -1.84
C LYS A 14 1.67 1.49 -1.14
N ALA A 15 1.67 2.61 -1.88
CA ALA A 15 1.32 3.91 -1.33
C ALA A 15 -0.12 3.94 -0.82
N ILE A 16 -1.05 3.32 -1.56
CA ILE A 16 -2.45 3.20 -1.18
C ILE A 16 -2.61 2.33 0.06
N ASN A 17 -1.99 1.15 0.09
CA ASN A 17 -2.06 0.24 1.23
C ASN A 17 -1.51 0.92 2.50
N ASN A 18 -0.39 1.64 2.39
CA ASN A 18 0.16 2.44 3.48
C ASN A 18 -0.83 3.52 3.98
N LEU A 19 -1.50 4.21 3.05
CA LEU A 19 -2.53 5.19 3.40
C LEU A 19 -3.73 4.54 4.10
N ILE A 20 -4.23 3.41 3.59
CA ILE A 20 -5.32 2.63 4.21
C ILE A 20 -4.93 2.27 5.65
N SER A 21 -3.77 1.65 5.88
CA SER A 21 -3.33 1.27 7.23
C SER A 21 -3.21 2.46 8.18
N LYS A 22 -2.74 3.62 7.69
CA LYS A 22 -2.70 4.86 8.49
C LYS A 22 -4.10 5.36 8.85
N LEU A 23 -5.06 5.26 7.94
CA LEU A 23 -6.44 5.68 8.16
C LEU A 23 -7.17 4.73 9.12
N GLU A 24 -6.94 3.42 9.02
CA GLU A 24 -7.44 2.43 9.98
C GLU A 24 -6.94 2.71 11.39
N ALA A 25 -5.63 2.90 11.57
CA ALA A 25 -5.05 3.24 12.87
C ALA A 25 -5.62 4.56 13.45
N ARG A 26 -5.88 5.55 12.58
CA ARG A 26 -6.53 6.80 13.00
C ARG A 26 -7.99 6.60 13.37
N LEU A 27 -8.72 5.76 12.65
CA LEU A 27 -10.12 5.42 12.95
C LEU A 27 -10.22 4.71 14.30
N ASP A 28 -9.38 3.71 14.55
CA ASP A 28 -9.37 2.93 15.79
C ASP A 28 -9.14 3.81 17.02
N GLN A 29 -8.29 4.84 16.88
CA GLN A 29 -8.03 5.81 17.95
C GLN A 29 -8.98 7.02 17.94
N THR A 30 -9.93 7.08 17.00
CA THR A 30 -10.75 8.27 16.73
C THR A 30 -9.89 9.55 16.71
N PHE A 31 -8.78 9.46 15.98
CA PHE A 31 -7.71 10.45 16.01
C PHE A 31 -8.18 11.79 15.45
N ILE A 32 -7.90 12.86 16.20
CA ILE A 32 -7.93 14.24 15.72
C ILE A 32 -6.68 15.00 16.20
N PRO A 33 -6.10 15.88 15.36
CA PRO A 33 -4.93 16.69 15.75
C PRO A 33 -5.18 17.54 16.99
N LEU A 34 -4.11 17.89 17.73
CA LEU A 34 -4.19 18.73 18.93
C LEU A 34 -4.86 20.08 18.67
N ILE A 35 -4.55 20.72 17.55
CA ILE A 35 -5.15 22.00 17.16
C ILE A 35 -6.68 21.87 17.08
N ILE A 36 -7.17 20.85 16.39
CA ILE A 36 -8.61 20.57 16.27
C ILE A 36 -9.25 20.24 17.63
N ARG A 37 -8.54 19.53 18.53
CA ARG A 37 -9.02 19.29 19.90
C ARG A 37 -9.19 20.58 20.69
N ASN A 38 -8.24 21.50 20.57
CA ASN A 38 -8.30 22.79 21.25
C ASN A 38 -9.48 23.62 20.73
N ASP A 39 -9.69 23.65 19.42
CA ASP A 39 -10.80 24.37 18.80
C ASP A 39 -12.15 23.74 19.16
N LEU A 40 -12.25 22.41 19.14
CA LEU A 40 -13.46 21.68 19.55
C LEU A 40 -13.82 21.97 21.01
N THR A 41 -12.81 22.03 21.89
CA THR A 41 -13.04 22.32 23.32
C THR A 41 -13.64 23.72 23.50
N LYS A 42 -13.08 24.73 22.84
CA LYS A 42 -13.62 26.11 22.87
C LYS A 42 -15.05 26.17 22.35
N LEU A 43 -15.31 25.59 21.18
CA LEU A 43 -16.63 25.63 20.55
C LEU A 43 -17.69 24.84 21.34
N THR A 44 -17.29 23.80 22.06
CA THR A 44 -18.19 23.08 22.97
C THR A 44 -18.47 23.89 24.24
N GLU A 45 -17.48 24.58 24.81
CA GLU A 45 -17.66 25.48 25.96
C GLU A 45 -18.56 26.69 25.62
N GLU A 46 -18.47 27.21 24.40
CA GLU A 46 -19.31 28.28 23.87
C GLU A 46 -20.74 27.81 23.50
N GLY A 47 -20.99 26.50 23.49
CA GLY A 47 -22.29 25.91 23.16
C GLY A 47 -22.60 25.84 21.65
N GLU A 48 -21.63 26.17 20.80
CA GLU A 48 -21.76 26.19 19.34
C GLU A 48 -21.76 24.77 18.73
N ILE A 49 -21.04 23.82 19.35
CA ILE A 49 -20.90 22.45 18.84
C ILE A 49 -21.10 21.40 19.92
N ASN A 50 -21.90 20.38 19.58
CA ASN A 50 -21.95 19.14 20.34
C ASN A 50 -20.75 18.23 20.03
N LYS A 51 -19.99 17.89 21.07
CA LYS A 51 -18.78 17.06 20.96
C LYS A 51 -19.04 15.66 20.38
N GLU A 52 -20.11 14.99 20.83
CA GLU A 52 -20.47 13.64 20.36
C GLU A 52 -20.85 13.65 18.86
N TRP A 53 -21.59 14.67 18.44
CA TRP A 53 -21.94 14.90 17.03
C TRP A 53 -20.69 15.11 16.17
N PHE A 54 -19.71 15.87 16.65
CA PHE A 54 -18.46 16.06 15.92
C PHE A 54 -17.69 14.74 15.76
N TYR A 55 -17.53 13.97 16.84
CA TYR A 55 -16.81 12.71 16.79
C TYR A 55 -17.50 11.65 15.93
N SER A 56 -18.84 11.63 15.87
CA SER A 56 -19.55 10.74 14.95
C SER A 56 -19.24 11.07 13.48
N HIS A 57 -19.08 12.36 13.14
CA HIS A 57 -18.66 12.80 11.81
C HIS A 57 -17.20 12.46 11.51
N VAL A 58 -16.30 12.55 12.51
CA VAL A 58 -14.90 12.10 12.36
C VAL A 58 -14.84 10.60 12.03
N VAL A 59 -15.58 9.78 12.77
CA VAL A 59 -15.67 8.33 12.51
C VAL A 59 -16.22 8.08 11.10
N GLN A 60 -17.29 8.77 10.71
CA GLN A 60 -17.89 8.61 9.39
C GLN A 60 -16.95 9.07 8.27
N PHE A 61 -16.20 10.15 8.47
CA PHE A 61 -15.20 10.64 7.53
C PHE A 61 -14.15 9.56 7.22
N TYR A 62 -13.54 8.98 8.26
CA TYR A 62 -12.55 7.93 8.08
C TYR A 62 -13.15 6.69 7.39
N LYS A 63 -14.36 6.27 7.78
CA LYS A 63 -15.06 5.16 7.11
C LYS A 63 -15.26 5.43 5.62
N ASN A 64 -15.78 6.60 5.26
CA ASN A 64 -15.98 6.97 3.86
C ASN A 64 -14.67 6.99 3.08
N CYS A 65 -13.59 7.50 3.67
CA CYS A 65 -12.27 7.48 3.03
C CYS A 65 -11.77 6.04 2.81
N LEU A 66 -11.92 5.17 3.81
CA LEU A 66 -11.53 3.76 3.71
C LEU A 66 -12.35 3.02 2.66
N ASP A 67 -13.67 3.20 2.65
CA ASP A 67 -14.57 2.58 1.69
C ASP A 67 -14.22 3.00 0.26
N TYR A 68 -13.99 4.30 0.04
CA TYR A 68 -13.56 4.81 -1.26
C TYR A 68 -12.21 4.21 -1.70
N LEU A 69 -11.21 4.25 -0.81
CA LEU A 69 -9.87 3.76 -1.14
C LEU A 69 -9.86 2.26 -1.43
N ARG A 70 -10.59 1.45 -0.63
CA ARG A 70 -10.69 0.00 -0.84
C ARG A 70 -11.41 -0.34 -2.14
N LEU A 71 -12.48 0.39 -2.47
CA LEU A 71 -13.18 0.21 -3.74
C LEU A 71 -12.26 0.56 -4.91
N TRP A 72 -11.59 1.71 -4.84
CA TRP A 72 -10.69 2.16 -5.89
C TRP A 72 -9.44 1.28 -6.02
N SER A 73 -8.93 0.73 -4.91
CA SER A 73 -7.72 -0.10 -4.89
C SER A 73 -7.97 -1.57 -5.19
N SER A 74 -9.23 -2.00 -5.29
CA SER A 74 -9.59 -3.39 -5.61
C SER A 74 -8.93 -3.90 -6.89
N GLN A 75 -8.76 -3.05 -7.89
CA GLN A 75 -8.05 -3.39 -9.14
C GLN A 75 -6.55 -3.71 -8.96
N PHE A 76 -5.97 -3.33 -7.81
CA PHE A 76 -4.56 -3.57 -7.51
C PHE A 76 -4.34 -4.80 -6.62
N SER A 77 -5.38 -5.53 -6.20
CA SER A 77 -5.19 -6.74 -5.39
C SER A 77 -4.37 -7.80 -6.13
N ASP A 78 -4.60 -7.89 -7.44
CA ASP A 78 -4.08 -8.97 -8.26
C ASP A 78 -2.60 -8.77 -8.61
N ILE A 79 -2.12 -7.53 -8.56
CA ILE A 79 -0.72 -7.17 -8.80
C ILE A 79 0.16 -7.29 -7.56
N GLY A 80 -0.39 -7.71 -6.41
CA GLY A 80 0.40 -7.94 -5.19
C GLY A 80 1.52 -8.96 -5.40
N CYS A 81 1.35 -9.91 -6.33
CA CYS A 81 2.41 -10.84 -6.71
C CYS A 81 3.65 -10.16 -7.31
N LEU A 82 3.54 -8.91 -7.80
CA LEU A 82 4.64 -8.15 -8.40
C LEU A 82 5.43 -7.31 -7.39
N GLU A 83 5.06 -7.30 -6.10
CA GLU A 83 5.70 -6.45 -5.08
C GLU A 83 7.21 -6.69 -4.94
N TRP A 84 7.72 -7.89 -5.28
CA TRP A 84 9.15 -8.19 -5.23
C TRP A 84 9.96 -7.39 -6.25
N THR A 85 9.33 -6.86 -7.31
CA THR A 85 9.99 -6.09 -8.38
C THR A 85 10.52 -4.73 -7.90
N ASP A 86 10.05 -4.24 -6.75
CA ASP A 86 10.57 -3.02 -6.13
C ASP A 86 12.02 -3.19 -5.61
N LEU A 87 12.53 -4.43 -5.50
CA LEU A 87 13.89 -4.78 -5.04
C LEU A 87 14.32 -4.15 -3.70
N ASN A 88 13.35 -3.69 -2.89
CA ASN A 88 13.58 -3.16 -1.54
C ASN A 88 13.99 -4.25 -0.53
N GLN A 89 13.80 -5.52 -0.89
CA GLN A 89 14.09 -6.69 -0.08
C GLN A 89 14.81 -7.74 -0.94
N CYS A 90 15.42 -8.73 -0.30
CA CYS A 90 16.02 -9.85 -1.03
C CYS A 90 14.92 -10.58 -1.81
N VAL A 91 15.14 -10.80 -3.10
CA VAL A 91 14.16 -11.50 -3.94
C VAL A 91 14.06 -12.95 -3.48
N GLU A 92 12.86 -13.39 -3.13
CA GLU A 92 12.56 -14.78 -2.79
C GLU A 92 11.99 -15.49 -4.00
N TRP A 93 12.41 -16.75 -4.23
CA TRP A 93 11.94 -17.50 -5.40
C TRP A 93 10.43 -17.71 -5.34
N GLU A 94 9.88 -17.97 -4.15
CA GLU A 94 8.44 -18.12 -3.93
C GLU A 94 7.63 -16.93 -4.47
N ASN A 95 8.13 -15.70 -4.34
CA ASN A 95 7.44 -14.51 -4.84
C ASN A 95 7.49 -14.42 -6.36
N VAL A 96 8.64 -14.75 -6.96
CA VAL A 96 8.80 -14.79 -8.44
C VAL A 96 7.92 -15.90 -9.04
N GLN A 97 7.87 -17.06 -8.39
CA GLN A 97 7.05 -18.18 -8.83
C GLN A 97 5.55 -17.82 -8.82
N LYS A 98 5.06 -17.16 -7.76
CA LYS A 98 3.67 -16.65 -7.72
C LYS A 98 3.36 -15.69 -8.86
N THR A 99 4.31 -14.83 -9.24
CA THR A 99 4.16 -13.96 -10.42
C THR A 99 4.11 -14.77 -11.71
N LEU A 100 4.96 -15.79 -11.85
CA LEU A 100 4.99 -16.64 -13.04
C LEU A 100 3.68 -17.41 -13.21
N GLU A 101 3.13 -17.95 -12.12
CA GLU A 101 1.82 -18.59 -12.07
C GLU A 101 0.73 -17.61 -12.51
N PHE A 102 0.71 -16.40 -11.94
CA PHE A 102 -0.23 -15.34 -12.33
C PHE A 102 -0.12 -14.96 -13.82
N ILE A 103 1.10 -14.78 -14.33
CA ILE A 103 1.33 -14.45 -15.75
C ILE A 103 0.85 -15.60 -16.65
N SER A 104 1.07 -16.85 -16.23
CA SER A 104 0.66 -18.03 -17.00
C SER A 104 -0.85 -18.22 -17.06
N GLU A 105 -1.55 -17.90 -15.98
CA GLU A 105 -3.02 -17.96 -15.93
C GLU A 105 -3.67 -16.84 -16.77
N HIS A 106 -3.10 -15.64 -16.77
CA HIS A 106 -3.69 -14.46 -17.42
C HIS A 106 -3.16 -14.16 -18.83
N PHE A 107 -1.97 -14.66 -19.19
CA PHE A 107 -1.32 -14.41 -20.47
C PHE A 107 -0.86 -15.74 -21.11
N THR A 108 -1.73 -16.31 -21.94
CA THR A 108 -1.53 -17.60 -22.61
C THR A 108 -0.42 -17.62 -23.68
N ALA A 109 0.14 -16.47 -24.02
CA ALA A 109 1.21 -16.30 -25.01
C ALA A 109 2.55 -15.92 -24.36
N ASN A 110 2.79 -16.33 -23.12
CA ASN A 110 4.11 -16.18 -22.51
C ASN A 110 5.03 -17.34 -22.95
N ASP A 111 6.30 -17.03 -23.25
CA ASP A 111 7.35 -17.99 -23.62
C ASP A 111 8.44 -17.98 -22.55
N ILE A 112 8.02 -17.93 -21.28
CA ILE A 112 8.94 -17.80 -20.14
C ILE A 112 9.49 -19.18 -19.81
N ASP A 113 10.80 -19.34 -19.98
CA ASP A 113 11.53 -20.50 -19.47
C ASP A 113 11.76 -20.35 -17.96
N GLU A 114 11.03 -21.12 -17.17
CA GLU A 114 11.13 -21.13 -15.71
C GLU A 114 12.55 -21.47 -15.22
N SER A 115 13.26 -22.36 -15.92
CA SER A 115 14.62 -22.77 -15.52
C SER A 115 15.60 -21.62 -15.72
N ALA A 116 15.51 -20.93 -16.87
CA ALA A 116 16.32 -19.74 -17.13
C ALA A 116 16.00 -18.62 -16.14
N LEU A 117 14.71 -18.41 -15.83
CA LEU A 117 14.28 -17.41 -14.85
C LEU A 117 14.82 -17.70 -13.44
N PHE A 118 14.83 -18.97 -13.02
CA PHE A 118 15.40 -19.38 -11.74
C PHE A 118 16.90 -19.06 -11.65
N ASP A 119 17.64 -19.33 -12.73
CA ASP A 119 19.07 -19.01 -12.81
C ASP A 119 19.29 -17.48 -12.72
N GLU A 120 18.51 -16.68 -13.44
CA GLU A 120 18.56 -15.21 -13.38
C GLU A 120 18.30 -14.67 -11.97
N VAL A 121 17.25 -15.17 -11.30
CA VAL A 121 16.93 -14.77 -9.92
C VAL A 121 18.06 -15.14 -8.96
N THR A 122 18.68 -16.31 -9.15
CA THR A 122 19.82 -16.75 -8.33
C THR A 122 21.02 -15.82 -8.50
N LEU A 123 21.29 -15.36 -9.73
CA LEU A 123 22.34 -14.38 -9.99
C LEU A 123 22.06 -13.05 -9.29
N ILE A 124 20.81 -12.56 -9.35
CA ILE A 124 20.40 -11.32 -8.66
C ILE A 124 20.59 -11.43 -7.15
N LYS A 125 20.21 -12.56 -6.54
CA LYS A 125 20.42 -12.79 -5.11
C LYS A 125 21.90 -12.75 -4.73
N ASN A 126 22.75 -13.44 -5.49
CA ASN A 126 24.19 -13.47 -5.24
C ASN A 126 24.79 -12.06 -5.32
N TYR A 127 24.42 -11.29 -6.33
CA TYR A 127 24.86 -9.90 -6.48
C TYR A 127 24.43 -9.01 -5.30
N ALA A 128 23.17 -9.12 -4.86
CA ALA A 128 22.67 -8.36 -3.73
C ALA A 128 23.39 -8.70 -2.41
N ILE A 129 23.79 -9.96 -2.23
CA ILE A 129 24.58 -10.42 -1.08
C ILE A 129 26.03 -9.87 -1.15
N GLU A 130 26.65 -9.91 -2.32
CA GLU A 130 28.01 -9.39 -2.52
C GLU A 130 28.11 -7.87 -2.26
N GLN A 131 27.08 -7.09 -2.57
CA GLN A 131 27.05 -5.67 -2.25
C GLN A 131 26.94 -5.42 -0.74
N LYS A 132 26.11 -6.18 -0.01
CA LYS A 132 26.00 -6.06 1.46
C LYS A 132 27.27 -6.44 2.21
N THR A 133 28.19 -7.16 1.57
CA THR A 133 29.46 -7.59 2.18
C THR A 133 30.59 -6.58 1.92
N LYS A 134 30.35 -5.54 1.12
CA LYS A 134 31.32 -4.49 0.76
C LYS A 134 31.08 -3.15 1.46
N GLU A 135 30.02 -3.04 2.28
CA GLU A 135 29.77 -1.94 3.23
C GLU A 135 30.23 -2.34 4.64
#